data_AF-A0A1H1ZDK0-F1
#
_entry.id   AF-A0A1H1ZDK0-F1
#
_cell.length_a   1.000
_cell.length_b   1.000
_cell.length_c   1.000
_cell.angle_alpha   90.00
_cell.angle_beta   90.00
_cell.angle_gamma   90.00
#
_symmetry.space_group_name_H-M   'P 1'
#
loop_
_entity.id
_entity.type
_entity.pdbx_description
1 polymer ?
#
loop_
_entity_poly.entity_id
_entity_poly.type
_entity_poly.pdbx_seq_one_letter_code
_entity_poly.pdbx_strand_id
1 'polypeptide(L)'
;MANSGAGSVGQQDKIIDQLVAWGERRADVAALILTSTRAIPGGHTDAYSDYDVIAVVEGVEAMVSDTGWLAEFGEVLIDYWDPVESDAATGAVQVGNITNYVDGLKIDFSLWNARYFTELTSGPRADPELDAGHRVLLDKSGLTAGLPAPTYRSYIPRRPDEAGYQRLITDFLIGVPYVAKGLLRDELLPTKWVLDFDMRFNYLVPMIEWRVQCDHDWSLKSGNLGKGLKQHLPPSIWQAMENTFTGADPEANWTALFAMIDLFATIAREVAEHLGYRYPGDLIANVTEHARRMRAGDFG
;
A
#
# COMPACT_ATOMS: atom_id res chain seq x y z
N MET A 1 22.11 16.28 9.51
CA MET A 1 22.55 16.22 8.09
C MET A 1 21.59 17.06 7.28
N ALA A 2 22.10 17.64 6.20
CA ALA A 2 21.66 18.91 5.63
C ALA A 2 20.29 18.90 4.94
N ASN A 3 19.72 20.10 4.97
CA ASN A 3 18.52 20.62 4.32
C ASN A 3 18.41 20.21 2.83
N SER A 4 17.44 19.36 2.48
CA SER A 4 17.14 18.90 1.10
C SER A 4 15.83 19.48 0.53
N GLY A 5 15.15 20.39 1.25
CA GLY A 5 13.81 20.87 0.88
C GLY A 5 13.73 21.77 -0.36
N ALA A 6 14.85 22.28 -0.88
CA ALA A 6 14.86 23.21 -2.01
C ALA A 6 14.95 22.52 -3.40
N GLY A 7 15.39 21.27 -3.46
CA GLY A 7 15.52 20.52 -4.72
C GLY A 7 14.24 19.81 -5.17
N SER A 8 13.35 19.46 -4.24
CA SER A 8 12.17 18.63 -4.55
C SER A 8 11.03 19.40 -5.20
N VAL A 9 10.82 20.67 -4.86
CA VAL A 9 9.70 21.47 -5.42
C VAL A 9 9.99 21.85 -6.88
N GLY A 10 11.21 22.30 -7.20
CA GLY A 10 11.55 22.72 -8.58
C GLY A 10 11.62 21.55 -9.59
N GLN A 11 11.95 20.34 -9.13
CA GLN A 11 11.92 19.15 -9.99
C GLN A 11 10.49 18.63 -10.20
N GLN A 12 9.60 18.84 -9.22
CA GLN A 12 8.19 18.47 -9.32
C GLN A 12 7.46 19.17 -10.45
N ASP A 13 7.57 20.49 -10.46
CA ASP A 13 6.94 21.32 -11.47
C ASP A 13 7.46 20.95 -12.87
N LYS A 14 8.76 20.64 -13.01
CA LYS A 14 9.35 20.27 -14.30
C LYS A 14 8.76 19.00 -14.92
N ILE A 15 8.58 17.92 -14.16
CA ILE A 15 8.03 16.66 -14.71
C ILE A 15 6.54 16.82 -15.02
N ILE A 16 5.80 17.56 -14.18
CA ILE A 16 4.39 17.88 -14.46
C ILE A 16 4.28 18.70 -15.75
N ASP A 17 5.15 19.70 -15.94
CA ASP A 17 5.19 20.50 -17.16
C ASP A 17 5.52 19.63 -18.39
N GLN A 18 6.43 18.65 -18.26
CA GLN A 18 6.73 17.70 -19.32
C GLN A 18 5.53 16.81 -19.66
N LEU A 19 4.80 16.30 -18.66
CA LEU A 19 3.58 15.52 -18.84
C LEU A 19 2.51 16.34 -19.57
N VAL A 20 2.26 17.57 -19.13
CA VAL A 20 1.30 18.48 -19.78
C VAL A 20 1.72 18.75 -21.22
N ALA A 21 2.98 19.13 -21.46
CA ALA A 21 3.47 19.41 -22.80
C ALA A 21 3.42 18.18 -23.73
N TRP A 22 3.70 16.99 -23.20
CA TRP A 22 3.54 15.72 -23.92
C TRP A 22 2.08 15.50 -24.30
N GLY A 23 1.18 15.61 -23.32
CA GLY A 23 -0.25 15.48 -23.54
C GLY A 23 -0.78 16.48 -24.58
N GLU A 24 -0.37 17.75 -24.52
CA GLU A 24 -0.77 18.79 -25.48
C GLU A 24 -0.36 18.46 -26.92
N ARG A 25 0.87 17.96 -27.14
CA ARG A 25 1.39 17.62 -28.48
C ARG A 25 0.70 16.40 -29.10
N ARG A 26 0.18 15.50 -28.28
CA ARG A 26 -0.41 14.23 -28.71
C ARG A 26 -1.91 14.35 -28.97
N ALA A 27 -2.34 14.20 -30.22
CA ALA A 27 -3.75 14.29 -30.58
C ALA A 27 -4.61 13.18 -29.95
N ASP A 28 -4.02 12.01 -29.71
CA ASP A 28 -4.65 10.82 -29.12
C ASP A 28 -4.75 10.85 -27.59
N VAL A 29 -4.23 11.89 -26.93
CA VAL A 29 -4.38 12.13 -25.49
C VAL A 29 -5.50 13.14 -25.26
N ALA A 30 -6.55 12.71 -24.56
CA ALA A 30 -7.72 13.53 -24.24
C ALA A 30 -7.59 14.26 -22.88
N ALA A 31 -7.07 13.58 -21.86
CA ALA A 31 -6.88 14.13 -20.53
C ALA A 31 -5.71 13.49 -19.78
N LEU A 32 -5.10 14.23 -18.86
CA LEU A 32 -4.08 13.76 -17.91
C LEU A 32 -4.48 14.14 -16.50
N ILE A 33 -4.40 13.17 -15.59
CA ILE A 33 -4.78 13.34 -14.19
C ILE A 33 -3.64 12.75 -13.34
N LEU A 34 -3.08 13.57 -12.46
CA LEU A 34 -2.11 13.14 -11.46
C LEU A 34 -2.87 12.58 -10.26
N THR A 35 -2.46 11.45 -9.71
CA THR A 35 -3.09 10.84 -8.51
C THR A 35 -2.08 10.65 -7.37
N SER A 36 -2.47 9.88 -6.34
CA SER A 36 -1.60 9.44 -5.25
C SER A 36 -0.96 10.60 -4.47
N THR A 37 0.20 10.37 -3.85
CA THR A 37 0.84 11.26 -2.87
C THR A 37 1.08 12.67 -3.41
N ARG A 38 1.38 12.81 -4.72
CA ARG A 38 1.64 14.10 -5.36
C ARG A 38 0.38 14.91 -5.64
N ALA A 39 -0.80 14.27 -5.65
CA ALA A 39 -2.08 14.94 -5.80
C ALA A 39 -2.69 15.38 -4.46
N ILE A 40 -2.11 14.98 -3.32
CA ILE A 40 -2.65 15.29 -1.99
C ILE A 40 -2.06 16.63 -1.49
N PRO A 41 -2.89 17.61 -1.12
CA PRO A 41 -2.43 18.86 -0.51
C PRO A 41 -1.61 18.59 0.76
N GLY A 42 -0.37 19.10 0.81
CA GLY A 42 0.53 18.89 1.95
C GLY A 42 1.11 17.48 2.04
N GLY A 43 0.93 16.64 1.01
CA GLY A 43 1.54 15.32 0.93
C GLY A 43 3.07 15.38 0.99
N HIS A 44 3.67 14.50 1.78
CA HIS A 44 5.13 14.39 1.87
C HIS A 44 5.69 13.78 0.59
N THR A 45 6.45 14.58 -0.15
CA THR A 45 7.10 14.17 -1.40
C THR A 45 8.58 14.51 -1.35
N ASP A 46 9.39 13.63 -1.93
CA ASP A 46 10.84 13.74 -2.02
C ASP A 46 11.34 13.27 -3.40
N ALA A 47 12.66 13.11 -3.52
CA ALA A 47 13.30 12.65 -4.76
C ALA A 47 13.02 11.17 -5.10
N TYR A 48 12.47 10.39 -4.16
CA TYR A 48 12.10 8.98 -4.34
C TYR A 48 10.59 8.80 -4.49
N SER A 49 9.85 9.89 -4.63
CA SER A 49 8.41 9.84 -4.82
C SER A 49 8.08 9.72 -6.31
N ASP A 50 7.25 8.74 -6.64
CA ASP A 50 6.84 8.42 -8.00
C ASP A 50 5.80 9.42 -8.53
N TYR A 51 5.52 9.35 -9.84
CA TYR A 51 4.40 10.05 -10.47
C TYR A 51 3.36 9.03 -10.93
N ASP A 52 2.20 9.03 -10.28
CA ASP A 52 1.06 8.22 -10.68
C ASP A 52 0.16 9.06 -11.60
N VAL A 53 0.07 8.67 -12.88
CA VAL A 53 -0.60 9.45 -13.93
C VAL A 53 -1.64 8.60 -14.63
N ILE A 54 -2.90 9.02 -14.56
CA ILE A 54 -3.94 8.53 -15.45
C ILE A 54 -3.87 9.33 -16.74
N ALA A 55 -3.69 8.64 -17.86
CA ALA A 55 -3.80 9.22 -19.20
C ALA A 55 -5.02 8.65 -19.91
N VAL A 56 -5.99 9.52 -20.19
CA VAL A 56 -7.15 9.15 -21.00
C VAL A 56 -6.79 9.31 -22.47
N VAL A 57 -6.76 8.20 -23.20
CA VAL A 57 -6.28 8.12 -24.58
C VAL A 57 -7.31 7.49 -25.52
N GLU A 58 -7.25 7.81 -26.82
CA GLU A 58 -8.18 7.21 -27.80
C GLU A 58 -7.84 5.76 -28.14
N GLY A 59 -6.54 5.40 -28.16
CA GLY A 59 -6.06 4.07 -28.53
C GLY A 59 -5.09 3.49 -27.52
N VAL A 60 -5.61 2.82 -26.48
CA VAL A 60 -4.78 2.17 -25.45
C VAL A 60 -3.85 1.13 -26.08
N GLU A 61 -4.37 0.28 -26.96
CA GLU A 61 -3.61 -0.78 -27.61
C GLU A 61 -2.50 -0.24 -28.52
N ALA A 62 -2.70 0.94 -29.12
CA ALA A 62 -1.68 1.60 -29.92
C ALA A 62 -0.51 2.07 -29.06
N MET A 63 -0.80 2.65 -27.88
CA MET A 63 0.22 3.11 -26.91
C MET A 63 1.02 1.96 -26.30
N VAL A 64 0.42 0.77 -26.19
CA VAL A 64 1.08 -0.46 -25.73
C VAL A 64 1.94 -1.08 -26.85
N SER A 65 1.48 -1.00 -28.10
CA SER A 65 2.17 -1.60 -29.25
C SER A 65 3.41 -0.81 -29.68
N ASP A 66 3.42 0.51 -29.47
CA ASP A 66 4.55 1.39 -29.72
C ASP A 66 4.88 2.19 -28.46
N THR A 67 5.76 1.65 -27.61
CA THR A 67 6.13 2.24 -26.33
C THR A 67 7.22 3.31 -26.43
N GLY A 68 7.61 3.71 -27.65
CA GLY A 68 8.68 4.70 -27.88
C GLY A 68 8.41 6.08 -27.25
N TRP A 69 7.14 6.41 -26.97
CA TRP A 69 6.74 7.64 -26.30
C TRP A 69 7.24 7.74 -24.84
N LEU A 70 7.51 6.60 -24.17
CA LEU A 70 8.07 6.62 -22.82
C LEU A 70 9.44 7.33 -22.78
N ALA A 71 10.22 7.22 -23.86
CA ALA A 71 11.53 7.87 -23.96
C ALA A 71 11.47 9.41 -24.01
N GLU A 72 10.28 10.01 -24.17
CA GLU A 72 10.10 11.47 -24.12
C GLU A 72 10.32 12.04 -22.70
N PHE A 73 10.23 11.21 -21.66
CA PHE A 73 10.44 11.62 -20.26
C PHE A 73 11.86 11.36 -19.75
N GLY A 74 12.65 10.58 -20.49
CA GLY A 74 14.02 10.23 -20.12
C GLY A 74 14.47 8.92 -20.75
N GLU A 75 15.72 8.52 -20.48
CA GLU A 75 16.20 7.19 -20.85
C GLU A 75 15.51 6.13 -19.99
N VAL A 76 14.71 5.27 -20.61
CA VAL A 76 13.98 4.18 -19.92
C VAL A 76 14.99 3.14 -19.43
N LEU A 77 14.96 2.86 -18.13
CA LEU A 77 15.75 1.79 -17.51
C LEU A 77 15.03 0.45 -17.61
N ILE A 78 13.76 0.42 -17.20
CA ILE A 78 12.88 -0.74 -17.27
C ILE A 78 11.43 -0.30 -17.23
N ASP A 79 10.59 -0.93 -18.05
CA ASP A 79 9.15 -0.79 -18.00
C ASP A 79 8.47 -2.17 -17.83
N TYR A 80 7.30 -2.13 -17.19
CA TYR A 80 6.41 -3.28 -17.02
C TYR A 80 5.01 -2.88 -17.45
N TRP A 81 4.29 -3.81 -18.08
CA TRP A 81 2.91 -3.62 -18.51
C TRP A 81 2.04 -4.73 -17.95
N ASP A 82 0.90 -4.35 -17.38
CA ASP A 82 -0.18 -5.28 -17.12
C ASP A 82 -0.75 -5.82 -18.45
N PRO A 83 -1.41 -6.99 -18.43
CA PRO A 83 -2.25 -7.39 -19.55
C PRO A 83 -3.32 -6.33 -19.83
N VAL A 84 -3.53 -6.00 -21.11
CA VAL A 84 -4.62 -5.10 -21.51
C VAL A 84 -5.96 -5.74 -21.12
N GLU A 85 -6.75 -5.02 -20.34
CA GLU A 85 -8.10 -5.42 -19.99
C GLU A 85 -9.10 -4.69 -20.88
N SER A 86 -10.00 -5.47 -21.50
CA SER A 86 -11.03 -4.95 -22.40
C SER A 86 -12.40 -5.54 -22.06
N ASP A 87 -13.39 -4.69 -21.89
CA ASP A 87 -14.80 -5.09 -21.85
C ASP A 87 -15.38 -5.04 -23.27
N ALA A 88 -15.64 -6.21 -23.85
CA ALA A 88 -16.19 -6.31 -25.20
C ALA A 88 -17.64 -5.80 -25.33
N ALA A 89 -18.40 -5.75 -24.24
CA ALA A 89 -19.79 -5.27 -24.26
C ALA A 89 -19.86 -3.74 -24.29
N THR A 90 -18.93 -3.07 -23.62
CA THR A 90 -18.94 -1.61 -23.52
C THR A 90 -17.89 -0.93 -24.39
N GLY A 91 -16.85 -1.66 -24.78
CA GLY A 91 -15.66 -1.14 -25.44
C GLY A 91 -14.72 -0.42 -24.47
N ALA A 92 -14.87 -0.59 -23.15
CA ALA A 92 -13.95 -0.03 -22.17
C ALA A 92 -12.61 -0.77 -22.23
N VAL A 93 -11.51 -0.03 -22.24
CA VAL A 93 -10.15 -0.59 -22.30
C VAL A 93 -9.24 0.15 -21.32
N GLN A 94 -8.45 -0.61 -20.57
CA GLN A 94 -7.49 -0.07 -19.60
C GLN A 94 -6.24 -0.93 -19.50
N VAL A 95 -5.12 -0.31 -19.12
CA VAL A 95 -3.87 -1.01 -18.79
C VAL A 95 -3.01 -0.18 -17.85
N GLY A 96 -2.31 -0.84 -16.93
CA GLY A 96 -1.27 -0.25 -16.09
C GLY A 96 0.12 -0.41 -16.70
N ASN A 97 0.95 0.61 -16.53
CA ASN A 97 2.37 0.59 -16.86
C ASN A 97 3.18 1.17 -15.69
N ILE A 98 4.30 0.52 -15.36
CA ILE A 98 5.28 1.00 -14.40
C ILE A 98 6.57 1.27 -15.17
N THR A 99 7.05 2.51 -15.18
CA THR A 99 8.28 2.88 -15.89
C THR A 99 9.30 3.51 -14.97
N ASN A 100 10.50 2.93 -14.90
CA ASN A 100 11.66 3.48 -14.22
C ASN A 100 12.65 4.02 -15.25
N TYR A 101 13.26 5.16 -14.95
CA TYR A 101 14.23 5.84 -15.81
C TYR A 101 15.63 5.79 -15.19
N VAL A 102 16.67 5.91 -16.02
CA VAL A 102 18.08 5.80 -15.62
C VAL A 102 18.48 6.88 -14.60
N ASP A 103 17.85 8.05 -14.65
CA ASP A 103 18.12 9.17 -13.75
C ASP A 103 17.40 9.07 -12.38
N GLY A 104 16.64 8.00 -12.17
CA GLY A 104 15.89 7.74 -10.94
C GLY A 104 14.46 8.26 -10.95
N LEU A 105 13.98 8.87 -12.04
CA LEU A 105 12.56 9.15 -12.22
C LEU A 105 11.77 7.81 -12.29
N LYS A 106 10.58 7.80 -11.70
CA LYS A 106 9.58 6.74 -11.86
C LYS A 106 8.22 7.34 -12.17
N ILE A 107 7.60 6.87 -13.24
CA ILE A 107 6.24 7.24 -13.62
C ILE A 107 5.42 5.96 -13.82
N ASP A 108 4.30 5.88 -13.12
CA ASP A 108 3.31 4.82 -13.29
C ASP A 108 2.15 5.39 -14.08
N PHE A 109 1.90 4.84 -15.27
CA PHE A 109 0.82 5.26 -16.15
C PHE A 109 -0.36 4.30 -16.04
N SER A 110 -1.54 4.84 -15.77
CA SER A 110 -2.82 4.17 -16.01
C SER A 110 -3.39 4.68 -17.33
N LEU A 111 -3.32 3.88 -18.39
CA LEU A 111 -3.86 4.26 -19.70
C LEU A 111 -5.30 3.79 -19.82
N TRP A 112 -6.23 4.73 -19.95
CA TRP A 112 -7.66 4.43 -20.05
C TRP A 112 -8.23 4.99 -21.34
N ASN A 113 -9.13 4.27 -21.98
CA ASN A 113 -9.95 4.91 -23.00
C ASN A 113 -11.09 5.73 -22.38
N ALA A 114 -11.67 6.65 -23.16
CA ALA A 114 -12.74 7.53 -22.67
C ALA A 114 -13.96 6.76 -22.15
N ARG A 115 -14.23 5.57 -22.70
CA ARG A 115 -15.31 4.70 -22.23
C ARG A 115 -15.05 4.19 -20.83
N TYR A 116 -13.87 3.62 -20.58
CA TYR A 116 -13.48 3.13 -19.26
C TYR A 116 -13.52 4.26 -18.23
N PHE A 117 -12.94 5.41 -18.54
CA PHE A 117 -12.97 6.58 -17.67
C PHE A 117 -14.41 6.99 -17.32
N THR A 118 -15.30 7.06 -18.32
CA THR A 118 -16.70 7.46 -18.11
C THR A 118 -17.45 6.45 -17.25
N GLU A 119 -17.26 5.15 -17.47
CA GLU A 119 -17.92 4.10 -16.68
C GLU A 119 -17.50 4.12 -15.22
N LEU A 120 -16.19 4.27 -14.99
CA LEU A 120 -15.60 4.35 -13.66
C LEU A 120 -16.12 5.58 -12.90
N THR A 121 -16.27 6.71 -13.58
CA THR A 121 -16.59 8.00 -12.95
C THR A 121 -18.07 8.34 -12.92
N SER A 122 -18.92 7.63 -13.69
CA SER A 122 -20.38 7.83 -13.69
C SER A 122 -21.10 7.10 -12.55
N GLY A 123 -20.40 6.26 -11.79
CA GLY A 123 -20.96 5.50 -10.68
C GLY A 123 -21.36 6.39 -9.49
N PRO A 124 -22.23 5.90 -8.58
CA PRO A 124 -22.66 6.64 -7.39
C PRO A 124 -21.56 6.76 -6.32
N ARG A 125 -20.44 6.07 -6.49
CA ARG A 125 -19.28 6.12 -5.60
C ARG A 125 -18.08 6.55 -6.42
N ALA A 126 -17.29 7.47 -5.87
CA ALA A 126 -16.02 7.83 -6.45
C ALA A 126 -15.10 6.60 -6.51
N ASP A 127 -14.33 6.50 -7.59
CA ASP A 127 -13.27 5.52 -7.70
C ASP A 127 -12.26 5.71 -6.56
N PRO A 128 -11.79 4.63 -5.90
CA PRO A 128 -10.89 4.75 -4.76
C PRO A 128 -9.57 5.46 -5.07
N GLU A 129 -9.00 5.30 -6.27
CA GLU A 129 -7.75 5.95 -6.66
C GLU A 129 -7.97 7.45 -6.84
N LEU A 130 -9.05 7.83 -7.54
CA LEU A 130 -9.41 9.24 -7.68
C LEU A 130 -9.80 9.89 -6.34
N ASP A 131 -10.54 9.19 -5.47
CA ASP A 131 -10.91 9.70 -4.14
C ASP A 131 -9.72 9.77 -3.18
N ALA A 132 -8.73 8.90 -3.34
CA ALA A 132 -7.49 8.93 -2.58
C ALA A 132 -6.67 10.22 -2.80
N GLY A 133 -6.91 10.90 -3.93
CA GLY A 133 -6.38 12.21 -4.27
C GLY A 133 -6.12 12.30 -5.77
N HIS A 134 -6.66 13.34 -6.43
CA HIS A 134 -6.38 13.59 -7.84
C HIS A 134 -6.26 15.10 -8.15
N ARG A 135 -5.50 15.40 -9.20
CA ARG A 135 -5.34 16.73 -9.78
C ARG A 135 -5.36 16.60 -11.30
N VAL A 136 -6.35 17.23 -11.94
CA VAL A 136 -6.40 17.32 -13.40
C VAL A 136 -5.24 18.20 -13.88
N LEU A 137 -4.38 17.65 -14.74
CA LEU A 137 -3.25 18.36 -15.34
C LEU A 137 -3.60 18.90 -16.74
N LEU A 138 -4.36 18.12 -17.50
CA LEU A 138 -4.81 18.44 -18.86
C LEU A 138 -6.21 17.86 -19.10
N ASP A 139 -7.08 18.63 -19.73
CA ASP A 139 -8.38 18.15 -20.23
C ASP A 139 -8.76 18.92 -21.49
N LYS A 140 -8.69 18.25 -22.65
CA LYS A 140 -8.89 18.91 -23.95
C LYS A 140 -10.35 18.97 -24.39
N SER A 141 -11.21 18.13 -23.82
CA SER A 141 -12.60 17.95 -24.25
C SER A 141 -13.62 18.22 -23.15
N GLY A 142 -13.17 18.54 -21.93
CA GLY A 142 -14.03 18.71 -20.76
C GLY A 142 -14.49 17.38 -20.16
N LEU A 143 -13.78 16.28 -20.43
CA LEU A 143 -14.13 14.93 -19.98
C LEU A 143 -14.13 14.82 -18.44
N THR A 144 -13.28 15.59 -17.77
CA THR A 144 -13.09 15.56 -16.31
C THR A 144 -13.97 16.54 -15.55
N ALA A 145 -14.78 17.36 -16.23
CA ALA A 145 -15.54 18.46 -15.63
C ALA A 145 -16.54 18.01 -14.55
N GLY A 146 -16.98 16.74 -14.59
CA GLY A 146 -17.89 16.15 -13.61
C GLY A 146 -17.22 15.44 -12.44
N LEU A 147 -15.89 15.39 -12.38
CA LEU A 147 -15.19 14.68 -11.31
C LEU A 147 -15.46 15.37 -9.95
N PRO A 148 -15.93 14.62 -8.94
CA PRO A 148 -16.09 15.17 -7.59
C PRO A 148 -14.73 15.43 -6.96
N ALA A 149 -14.62 16.45 -6.11
CA ALA A 149 -13.39 16.66 -5.34
C ALA A 149 -13.08 15.43 -4.46
N PRO A 150 -11.81 14.99 -4.36
CA PRO A 150 -11.44 13.85 -3.54
C PRO A 150 -11.75 14.12 -2.07
N THR A 151 -12.33 13.13 -1.39
CA THR A 151 -12.54 13.20 0.06
C THR A 151 -11.28 12.82 0.84
N TYR A 152 -10.30 12.20 0.17
CA TYR A 152 -9.07 11.64 0.73
C TYR A 152 -9.32 10.54 1.77
N ARG A 153 -10.50 9.91 1.73
CA ARG A 153 -10.92 8.87 2.68
C ARG A 153 -10.68 7.46 2.19
N SER A 154 -10.51 7.29 0.89
CA SER A 154 -10.12 5.99 0.33
C SER A 154 -8.82 5.49 0.94
N TYR A 155 -8.78 4.17 1.16
CA TYR A 155 -7.71 3.44 1.84
C TYR A 155 -7.51 3.76 3.33
N ILE A 156 -8.29 4.65 3.95
CA ILE A 156 -8.36 4.71 5.42
C ILE A 156 -9.02 3.41 5.90
N PRO A 157 -8.36 2.61 6.77
CA PRO A 157 -8.93 1.37 7.25
C PRO A 157 -10.23 1.67 8.01
N ARG A 158 -11.22 0.80 7.83
CA ARG A 158 -12.49 0.92 8.55
C ARG A 158 -12.28 0.55 10.01
N ARG A 159 -13.01 1.24 10.90
CA ARG A 159 -13.16 0.81 12.29
C ARG A 159 -13.65 -0.64 12.33
N PRO A 160 -12.92 -1.59 12.92
CA PRO A 160 -13.39 -2.95 13.06
C PRO A 160 -14.57 -2.97 14.02
N ASP A 161 -15.49 -3.90 13.83
CA ASP A 161 -16.38 -4.32 14.91
C ASP A 161 -15.66 -5.34 15.81
N GLU A 162 -16.28 -5.69 16.94
CA GLU A 162 -15.68 -6.62 17.89
C GLU A 162 -15.41 -8.00 17.25
N ALA A 163 -16.27 -8.45 16.33
CA ALA A 163 -16.11 -9.72 15.64
C ALA A 163 -14.91 -9.72 14.69
N GLY A 164 -14.71 -8.65 13.92
CA GLY A 164 -13.56 -8.46 13.05
C GLY A 164 -12.25 -8.36 13.84
N TYR A 165 -12.28 -7.64 14.96
CA TYR A 165 -11.16 -7.58 15.90
C TYR A 165 -10.77 -8.96 16.45
N GLN A 166 -11.73 -9.73 16.97
CA GLN A 166 -11.46 -11.08 17.50
C GLN A 166 -11.01 -12.06 16.41
N ARG A 167 -11.55 -11.93 15.19
CA ARG A 167 -11.13 -12.74 14.04
C ARG A 167 -9.66 -12.49 13.70
N LEU A 168 -9.23 -11.23 13.59
CA LEU A 168 -7.83 -10.88 13.29
C LEU A 168 -6.86 -11.49 14.31
N ILE A 169 -7.24 -11.51 15.60
CA ILE A 169 -6.43 -12.16 16.65
C ILE A 169 -6.34 -13.67 16.43
N THR A 170 -7.45 -14.30 16.08
CA THR A 170 -7.47 -15.76 15.84
C THR A 170 -6.62 -16.11 14.62
N ASP A 171 -6.75 -15.34 13.54
CA ASP A 171 -6.00 -15.53 12.30
C ASP A 171 -4.50 -15.28 12.51
N PHE A 172 -4.10 -14.32 13.36
CA PHE A 172 -2.71 -14.18 13.79
C PHE A 172 -2.21 -15.41 14.55
N LEU A 173 -2.97 -15.87 15.56
CA LEU A 173 -2.53 -16.93 16.46
C LEU A 173 -2.43 -18.29 15.79
N ILE A 174 -3.16 -18.54 14.69
CA ILE A 174 -3.04 -19.81 13.96
C ILE A 174 -1.63 -19.99 13.41
N GLY A 175 -0.92 -18.91 13.05
CA GLY A 175 0.45 -18.96 12.52
C GLY A 175 1.49 -19.43 13.53
N VAL A 176 1.27 -19.18 14.83
CA VAL A 176 2.22 -19.52 15.91
C VAL A 176 2.63 -21.00 15.92
N PRO A 177 1.70 -21.98 15.99
CA PRO A 177 2.07 -23.39 15.92
C PRO A 177 2.64 -23.81 14.56
N TYR A 178 2.35 -23.11 13.46
CA TYR A 178 2.98 -23.39 12.16
C TYR A 178 4.46 -22.99 12.15
N VAL A 179 4.78 -21.78 12.62
CA VAL A 179 6.16 -21.32 12.77
C VAL A 179 6.93 -22.26 13.71
N ALA A 180 6.35 -22.59 14.87
CA ALA A 180 6.95 -23.51 15.83
C ALA A 180 7.27 -24.89 15.21
N LYS A 181 6.34 -25.47 14.45
CA LYS A 181 6.56 -26.75 13.74
C LYS A 181 7.65 -26.63 12.69
N GLY A 182 7.64 -25.55 11.91
CA GLY A 182 8.65 -25.33 10.88
C GLY A 182 10.06 -25.22 11.47
N LEU A 183 10.21 -24.51 12.59
CA LEU A 183 11.49 -24.42 13.32
C LEU A 183 11.97 -25.77 13.85
N LEU A 184 11.07 -26.58 14.43
CA LEU A 184 11.42 -27.92 14.92
C LEU A 184 11.79 -28.91 13.80
N ARG A 185 11.33 -28.65 12.57
CA ARG A 185 11.59 -29.48 11.39
C ARG A 185 12.73 -28.97 10.51
N ASP A 186 13.37 -27.86 10.91
CA ASP A 186 14.38 -27.17 10.11
C ASP A 186 13.85 -26.73 8.72
N GLU A 187 12.57 -26.34 8.65
CA GLU A 187 11.90 -25.91 7.43
C GLU A 187 11.90 -24.37 7.31
N LEU A 188 13.06 -23.80 6.96
CA LEU A 188 13.26 -22.34 6.94
C LEU A 188 12.26 -21.59 6.05
N LEU A 189 12.09 -21.99 4.78
CA LEU A 189 11.27 -21.24 3.82
C LEU A 189 9.80 -21.08 4.25
N PRO A 190 9.05 -22.16 4.58
CA PRO A 190 7.67 -21.99 5.05
C PRO A 190 7.61 -21.28 6.41
N THR A 191 8.59 -21.46 7.29
CA THR A 191 8.68 -20.73 8.56
C THR A 191 8.76 -19.22 8.32
N LYS A 192 9.65 -18.79 7.42
CA LYS A 192 9.81 -17.37 7.07
C LYS A 192 8.60 -16.83 6.34
N TRP A 193 7.95 -17.62 5.47
CA TRP A 193 6.71 -17.20 4.84
C TRP A 193 5.61 -16.92 5.89
N VAL A 194 5.38 -17.84 6.84
CA VAL A 194 4.37 -17.63 7.88
C VAL A 194 4.75 -16.49 8.82
N LEU A 195 5.99 -16.48 9.35
CA LEU A 195 6.41 -15.47 10.32
C LEU A 195 6.51 -14.09 9.68
N ASP A 196 7.11 -13.99 8.49
CA ASP A 196 7.46 -12.69 7.93
C ASP A 196 6.40 -12.08 7.04
N PHE A 197 5.68 -12.91 6.29
CA PHE A 197 4.67 -12.44 5.37
C PHE A 197 3.29 -12.49 6.03
N ASP A 198 2.85 -13.70 6.39
CA ASP A 198 1.48 -13.91 6.84
C ASP A 198 1.21 -13.25 8.21
N MET A 199 1.92 -13.67 9.26
CA MET A 199 1.76 -13.13 10.60
C MET A 199 2.01 -11.61 10.68
N ARG A 200 3.06 -11.14 10.00
CA ARG A 200 3.45 -9.73 10.07
C ARG A 200 2.53 -8.82 9.26
N PHE A 201 2.43 -9.04 7.95
CA PHE A 201 1.76 -8.08 7.07
C PHE A 201 0.25 -8.29 7.01
N ASN A 202 -0.25 -9.52 7.16
CA ASN A 202 -1.70 -9.76 7.12
C ASN A 202 -2.40 -9.50 8.45
N TYR A 203 -1.68 -9.55 9.59
CA TYR A 203 -2.32 -9.46 10.91
C TYR A 203 -1.69 -8.44 11.86
N LEU A 204 -0.37 -8.48 12.09
CA LEU A 204 0.28 -7.52 13.00
C LEU A 204 0.18 -6.08 12.48
N VAL A 205 0.51 -5.84 11.21
CA VAL A 205 0.44 -4.50 10.61
C VAL A 205 -1.00 -3.95 10.67
N PRO A 206 -2.06 -4.67 10.27
CA PRO A 206 -3.43 -4.19 10.43
C PRO A 206 -3.84 -3.90 11.88
N MET A 207 -3.39 -4.71 12.85
CA MET A 207 -3.65 -4.46 14.27
C MET A 207 -2.98 -3.15 14.73
N ILE A 208 -1.74 -2.90 14.29
CA ILE A 208 -1.03 -1.64 14.54
C ILE A 208 -1.72 -0.46 13.85
N GLU A 209 -2.21 -0.63 12.61
CA GLU A 209 -2.97 0.41 11.90
C GLU A 209 -4.24 0.77 12.67
N TRP A 210 -5.01 -0.20 13.15
CA TRP A 210 -6.18 0.06 14.01
C TRP A 210 -5.80 0.80 15.27
N ARG A 211 -4.68 0.44 15.90
CA ARG A 211 -4.18 1.15 17.08
C ARG A 211 -3.86 2.60 16.80
N VAL A 212 -3.18 2.89 15.70
CA VAL A 212 -2.91 4.27 15.27
C VAL A 212 -4.22 5.00 15.00
N GLN A 213 -5.18 4.39 14.30
CA GLN A 213 -6.47 5.03 14.03
C GLN A 213 -7.28 5.38 15.28
N CYS A 214 -7.08 4.67 16.41
CA CYS A 214 -7.71 5.03 17.67
C CYS A 214 -7.29 6.43 18.15
N ASP A 215 -6.05 6.87 17.86
CA ASP A 215 -5.56 8.20 18.20
C ASP A 215 -5.98 9.27 17.17
N HIS A 216 -6.45 8.84 16.00
CA HIS A 216 -6.72 9.68 14.84
C HIS A 216 -8.19 9.67 14.40
N ASP A 217 -9.11 9.16 15.22
CA ASP A 217 -10.56 9.11 14.95
C ASP A 217 -10.91 8.54 13.57
N TRP A 218 -10.17 7.53 13.11
CA TRP A 218 -10.37 6.89 11.79
C TRP A 218 -10.32 7.90 10.62
N SER A 219 -9.37 8.84 10.71
CA SER A 219 -9.16 9.90 9.71
C SER A 219 -7.74 9.93 9.11
N LEU A 220 -6.80 9.15 9.66
CA LEU A 220 -5.44 9.13 9.15
C LEU A 220 -5.37 8.23 7.90
N LYS A 221 -4.82 8.73 6.81
CA LYS A 221 -4.46 7.89 5.66
C LYS A 221 -3.12 7.21 5.93
N SER A 222 -3.14 5.95 6.35
CA SER A 222 -1.93 5.13 6.36
C SER A 222 -1.56 4.74 4.93
N GLY A 223 -0.26 4.69 4.63
CA GLY A 223 0.18 4.16 3.34
C GLY A 223 0.14 2.63 3.33
N ASN A 224 0.16 2.05 2.12
CA ASN A 224 0.14 0.59 1.95
C ASN A 224 1.28 -0.10 2.73
N LEU A 225 1.02 -1.33 3.19
CA LEU A 225 2.00 -2.19 3.90
C LEU A 225 2.63 -1.53 5.14
N GLY A 226 1.88 -0.66 5.83
CA GLY A 226 2.36 0.06 7.01
C GLY A 226 3.29 1.24 6.73
N LYS A 227 3.33 1.72 5.47
CA LYS A 227 4.07 2.94 5.11
C LYS A 227 3.61 4.11 5.98
N GLY A 228 4.58 4.74 6.65
CA GLY A 228 4.36 5.89 7.55
C GLY A 228 4.14 5.53 9.02
N LEU A 229 3.84 4.27 9.37
CA LEU A 229 3.51 3.88 10.75
C LEU A 229 4.59 4.28 11.78
N LYS A 230 5.88 4.20 11.42
CA LYS A 230 6.99 4.62 12.30
C LYS A 230 6.84 6.05 12.83
N GLN A 231 6.21 6.94 12.07
CA GLN A 231 6.02 8.35 12.44
C GLN A 231 4.87 8.55 13.43
N HIS A 232 3.95 7.58 13.51
CA HIS A 232 2.73 7.66 14.33
C HIS A 232 2.79 6.78 15.58
N LEU A 233 3.85 5.98 15.74
CA LEU A 233 3.98 5.05 16.86
C LEU A 233 4.96 5.58 17.91
N PRO A 234 4.73 5.26 19.20
CA PRO A 234 5.73 5.48 20.23
C PRO A 234 7.05 4.77 19.88
N PRO A 235 8.22 5.37 20.16
CA PRO A 235 9.52 4.76 19.84
C PRO A 235 9.70 3.36 20.41
N SER A 236 9.14 3.07 21.57
CA SER A 236 9.17 1.73 22.20
C SER A 236 8.41 0.68 21.40
N ILE A 237 7.25 1.03 20.83
CA ILE A 237 6.45 0.13 19.99
C ILE A 237 7.17 -0.13 18.67
N TRP A 238 7.75 0.90 18.07
CA TRP A 238 8.53 0.72 16.85
C TRP A 238 9.78 -0.15 17.08
N GLN A 239 10.48 0.04 18.21
CA GLN A 239 11.60 -0.82 18.59
C GLN A 239 11.17 -2.27 18.78
N ALA A 240 9.99 -2.52 19.37
CA ALA A 240 9.43 -3.86 19.48
C ALA A 240 9.12 -4.46 18.11
N MET A 241 8.61 -3.68 17.15
CA MET A 241 8.40 -4.10 15.76
C MET A 241 9.72 -4.49 15.10
N GLU A 242 10.78 -3.70 15.26
CA GLU A 242 12.13 -3.99 14.76
C GLU A 242 12.68 -5.31 15.34
N ASN A 243 12.40 -5.61 16.62
CA ASN A 243 12.79 -6.86 17.27
C ASN A 243 12.06 -8.11 16.73
N THR A 244 11.00 -7.94 15.92
CA THR A 244 10.32 -9.06 15.26
C THR A 244 11.02 -9.53 13.97
N PHE A 245 12.04 -8.80 13.49
CA PHE A 245 12.79 -9.16 12.30
C PHE A 245 14.04 -9.96 12.65
N THR A 246 14.35 -10.96 11.83
CA THR A 246 15.55 -11.78 11.97
C THR A 246 15.92 -12.48 10.67
N GLY A 247 17.18 -12.91 10.57
CA GLY A 247 17.72 -13.70 9.47
C GLY A 247 17.32 -15.19 9.54
N ALA A 248 18.21 -16.06 9.06
CA ALA A 248 17.93 -17.50 8.92
C ALA A 248 18.20 -18.33 10.19
N ASP A 249 18.80 -17.74 11.24
CA ASP A 249 19.18 -18.48 12.45
C ASP A 249 17.95 -19.02 13.21
N PRO A 250 17.86 -20.34 13.49
CA PRO A 250 16.68 -20.94 14.13
C PRO A 250 16.35 -20.37 15.51
N GLU A 251 17.35 -20.14 16.36
CA GLU A 251 17.14 -19.62 17.72
C GLU A 251 16.70 -18.14 17.71
N ALA A 252 17.26 -17.36 16.78
CA ALA A 252 16.81 -16.00 16.54
C ALA A 252 15.38 -15.95 15.99
N ASN A 253 14.94 -16.94 15.20
CA ASN A 253 13.54 -17.04 14.75
C ASN A 253 12.58 -17.42 15.87
N TRP A 254 12.98 -18.28 16.82
CA TRP A 254 12.20 -18.48 18.05
C TRP A 254 12.05 -17.18 18.85
N THR A 255 13.14 -16.43 18.99
CA THR A 255 13.13 -15.14 19.69
C THR A 255 12.21 -14.14 18.99
N ALA A 256 12.30 -14.03 17.66
CA ALA A 256 11.46 -13.16 16.85
C ALA A 256 9.97 -13.54 16.92
N LEU A 257 9.64 -14.84 16.90
CA LEU A 257 8.26 -15.32 17.08
C LEU A 257 7.67 -14.84 18.40
N PHE A 258 8.38 -15.02 19.52
CA PHE A 258 7.87 -14.58 20.82
C PHE A 258 7.80 -13.05 20.93
N ALA A 259 8.77 -12.32 20.38
CA ALA A 259 8.71 -10.85 20.30
C ALA A 259 7.49 -10.37 19.50
N MET A 260 7.16 -11.07 18.40
CA MET A 260 5.98 -10.76 17.59
C MET A 260 4.67 -11.01 18.34
N ILE A 261 4.58 -12.12 19.09
CA ILE A 261 3.42 -12.42 19.93
C ILE A 261 3.24 -11.36 21.03
N ASP A 262 4.32 -10.98 21.73
CA ASP A 262 4.29 -10.00 22.81
C ASP A 262 3.87 -8.61 22.31
N LEU A 263 4.42 -8.18 21.16
CA LEU A 263 4.01 -6.94 20.50
C LEU A 263 2.54 -7.00 20.10
N PHE A 264 2.11 -8.07 19.40
CA PHE A 264 0.73 -8.22 18.96
C PHE A 264 -0.25 -8.18 20.14
N ALA A 265 0.07 -8.90 21.22
CA ALA A 265 -0.73 -8.92 22.44
C ALA A 265 -0.85 -7.54 23.11
N THR A 266 0.23 -6.75 23.08
CA THR A 266 0.24 -5.38 23.61
C THR A 266 -0.69 -4.48 22.79
N ILE A 267 -0.52 -4.46 21.47
CA ILE A 267 -1.32 -3.63 20.58
C ILE A 267 -2.80 -4.04 20.59
N ALA A 268 -3.08 -5.34 20.53
CA ALA A 268 -4.44 -5.86 20.59
C ALA A 268 -5.17 -5.41 21.87
N ARG A 269 -4.48 -5.45 23.02
CA ARG A 269 -5.04 -4.97 24.29
C ARG A 269 -5.35 -3.48 24.25
N GLU A 270 -4.44 -2.66 23.75
CA GLU A 270 -4.65 -1.22 23.62
C GLU A 270 -5.85 -0.91 22.70
N VAL A 271 -6.00 -1.63 21.59
CA VAL A 271 -7.16 -1.50 20.70
C VAL A 271 -8.45 -1.90 21.39
N ALA A 272 -8.47 -3.02 22.13
CA ALA A 272 -9.63 -3.44 22.90
C ALA A 272 -10.06 -2.39 23.94
N GLU A 273 -9.10 -1.80 24.66
CA GLU A 273 -9.36 -0.75 25.64
C GLU A 273 -9.96 0.51 24.99
N HIS A 274 -9.40 0.96 23.85
CA HIS A 274 -9.93 2.14 23.13
C HIS A 274 -11.32 1.91 22.53
N LEU A 275 -11.57 0.71 21.99
CA LEU A 275 -12.82 0.41 21.30
C LEU A 275 -13.91 -0.16 22.20
N GLY A 276 -13.57 -0.52 23.45
CA GLY A 276 -14.47 -1.17 24.40
C GLY A 276 -14.78 -2.63 24.08
N TYR A 277 -13.84 -3.34 23.46
CA TYR A 277 -13.99 -4.74 23.05
C TYR A 277 -13.39 -5.70 24.07
N ARG A 278 -13.83 -6.96 24.05
CA ARG A 278 -13.25 -8.01 24.89
C ARG A 278 -11.89 -8.44 24.36
N TYR A 279 -10.84 -8.24 25.16
CA TYR A 279 -9.50 -8.78 24.89
C TYR A 279 -9.43 -10.29 25.24
N PRO A 280 -9.12 -11.19 24.27
CA PRO A 280 -9.05 -12.63 24.50
C PRO A 280 -7.67 -13.06 25.07
N GLY A 281 -7.29 -12.51 26.23
CA GLY A 281 -5.98 -12.74 26.83
C GLY A 281 -5.64 -14.21 27.10
N ASP A 282 -6.62 -15.00 27.53
CA ASP A 282 -6.43 -16.44 27.80
C ASP A 282 -6.05 -17.22 26.53
N LEU A 283 -6.64 -16.88 25.39
CA LEU A 283 -6.34 -17.55 24.12
C LEU A 283 -4.88 -17.29 23.70
N ILE A 284 -4.45 -16.03 23.78
CA ILE A 284 -3.07 -15.64 23.46
C ILE A 284 -2.09 -16.35 24.41
N ALA A 285 -2.37 -16.34 25.72
CA ALA A 285 -1.53 -17.01 26.71
C ALA A 285 -1.42 -18.52 26.45
N ASN A 286 -2.54 -19.19 26.16
CA ASN A 286 -2.57 -20.63 25.88
C ASN A 286 -1.77 -20.99 24.61
N VAL A 287 -1.90 -20.22 23.53
CA VAL A 287 -1.16 -20.46 22.28
C VAL A 287 0.33 -20.18 22.47
N THR A 288 0.68 -19.11 23.19
CA THR A 288 2.07 -18.78 23.52
C THR A 288 2.73 -19.90 24.34
N GLU A 289 2.03 -20.39 25.36
CA GLU A 289 2.51 -21.47 26.20
C GLU A 289 2.65 -22.78 25.40
N HIS A 290 1.70 -23.07 24.50
CA HIS A 290 1.83 -24.20 23.59
C HIS A 290 3.12 -24.13 22.77
N ALA A 291 3.46 -22.97 22.19
CA ALA A 291 4.71 -22.79 21.44
C ALA A 291 5.96 -22.94 22.32
N ARG A 292 5.94 -22.48 23.58
CA ARG A 292 7.06 -22.69 24.53
C ARG A 292 7.27 -24.17 24.81
N ARG A 293 6.19 -24.91 25.05
CA ARG A 293 6.22 -26.37 25.27
C ARG A 293 6.72 -27.13 24.02
N MET A 294 6.33 -26.68 22.83
CA MET A 294 6.89 -27.20 21.57
C MET A 294 8.41 -27.01 21.50
N ARG A 295 8.90 -25.80 21.79
CA ARG A 295 10.34 -25.51 21.82
C ARG A 295 11.09 -26.34 22.87
N ALA A 296 10.48 -26.58 24.02
CA ALA A 296 11.06 -27.39 25.10
C ALA A 296 11.09 -28.90 24.80
N GLY A 297 10.38 -29.36 23.76
CA GLY A 297 10.30 -30.77 23.39
C GLY A 297 9.23 -31.56 24.15
N ASP A 298 8.27 -30.90 24.81
CA ASP A 298 7.24 -31.54 25.65
C ASP A 298 6.28 -32.50 24.91
N PHE A 299 6.30 -32.48 23.58
CA PHE A 299 5.42 -33.27 22.72
C PHE A 299 6.18 -34.35 21.93
N GLY A 300 7.48 -34.53 22.21
CA GLY A 300 8.37 -35.50 21.57
C GLY A 300 8.65 -36.73 22.43
#